data_AF-A0A9D0XJZ3-F1
#
_entry.id   AF-A0A9D0XJZ3-F1
#
_cell.length_a   1.000
_cell.length_b   1.000
_cell.length_c   1.000
_cell.angle_alpha   90.00
_cell.angle_beta   90.00
_cell.angle_gamma   90.00
#
_symmetry.space_group_name_H-M   'P 1'
#
loop_
_entity.id
_entity.type
_entity.pdbx_description
1 polymer ?
#
loop_
_entity_poly.entity_id
_entity_poly.type
_entity_poly.pdbx_seq_one_letter_code
_entity_poly.pdbx_strand_id
1 'polypeptide(L)' 'MKIELWVVGKTKESYLREGISIYEQRLKHYNPIEIVYLPEVKNA' A
#
# COMPACT_ATOMS: atom_id res chain seq x y z
N MET A 1 4.08 -5.86 16.36
CA MET A 1 2.97 -4.88 16.44
C MET A 1 2.24 -4.92 15.10
N LYS A 2 0.93 -4.74 14.97
CA LYS A 2 0.33 -4.69 13.63
C LYS A 2 0.45 -3.25 13.09
N ILE A 3 1.00 -3.07 11.88
CA ILE A 3 1.04 -1.77 11.19
C ILE A 3 0.12 -1.87 9.96
N GLU A 4 -0.77 -0.90 9.81
CA GLU A 4 -1.65 -0.79 8.66
C GLU A 4 -1.44 0.55 7.94
N LEU A 5 -1.24 0.50 6.63
CA LEU A 5 -1.14 1.67 5.76
C LEU A 5 -2.42 1.79 4.95
N TRP A 6 -3.25 2.78 5.26
CA TRP A 6 -4.52 2.99 4.56
C TRP A 6 -4.35 4.04 3.48
N VAL A 7 -4.69 3.68 2.24
CA VAL A 7 -4.53 4.53 1.06
C VAL A 7 -5.83 4.59 0.26
N VAL A 8 -6.12 5.73 -0.36
CA VAL A 8 -7.29 5.91 -1.22
C VAL A 8 -6.88 5.71 -2.67
N GLY A 9 -7.61 4.85 -3.38
CA GLY A 9 -7.33 4.54 -4.78
C GLY A 9 -6.06 3.72 -5.00
N LYS A 10 -5.93 3.15 -6.19
CA LYS A 10 -4.75 2.34 -6.56
C LYS A 10 -3.80 3.18 -7.41
N THR A 11 -2.51 3.14 -7.09
CA THR A 11 -1.44 3.67 -7.94
C THR A 11 -1.57 3.11 -9.35
N LYS A 12 -1.48 3.92 -10.41
CA LYS A 12 -1.72 3.46 -11.80
C LYS A 12 -0.42 3.06 -12.48
N GLU A 13 0.65 3.75 -12.16
CA GLU A 13 1.96 3.64 -12.76
C GLU A 13 2.64 2.33 -12.30
N SER A 14 3.08 1.51 -13.25
CA SER A 14 3.70 0.20 -12.97
C SER A 14 4.95 0.32 -12.12
N TYR A 15 5.85 1.27 -12.45
CA TYR A 15 7.10 1.47 -11.71
C TYR A 15 6.88 1.81 -10.23
N LEU A 16 5.79 2.52 -9.91
CA LEU A 16 5.45 2.82 -8.52
C LEU A 16 4.92 1.58 -7.79
N ARG A 17 4.09 0.74 -8.44
CA ARG A 17 3.62 -0.52 -7.85
C ARG A 17 4.78 -1.48 -7.57
N GLU A 18 5.75 -1.55 -8.49
CA GLU A 18 6.97 -2.34 -8.33
C GLU A 18 7.80 -1.82 -7.15
N GLY A 19 8.02 -0.51 -7.08
CA GLY A 19 8.69 0.13 -5.96
C GLY A 19 8.02 -0.19 -4.62
N ILE A 20 6.68 0.00 -4.53
CA ILE A 20 5.89 -0.32 -3.33
C ILE A 20 6.09 -1.78 -2.92
N SER A 21 6.00 -2.72 -3.85
CA SER A 21 6.19 -4.15 -3.57
C SER A 21 7.58 -4.46 -3.01
N ILE A 22 8.65 -3.83 -3.53
CA ILE A 22 10.02 -4.03 -3.04
C ILE A 22 10.14 -3.58 -1.57
N TYR A 23 9.61 -2.40 -1.24
CA TYR A 23 9.67 -1.89 0.14
C TYR A 23 8.74 -2.65 1.08
N GLU A 24 7.55 -3.03 0.63
CA GLU A 24 6.61 -3.83 1.42
C GLU A 24 7.24 -5.17 1.83
N GLN A 25 7.91 -5.87 0.90
CA GLN A 25 8.62 -7.11 1.21
C GLN A 25 9.73 -6.92 2.25
N ARG A 26 10.49 -5.83 2.15
CA ARG A 26 11.53 -5.50 3.14
C ARG A 26 10.94 -5.21 4.51
N LEU A 27 9.81 -4.48 4.58
CA LEU A 27 9.15 -4.13 5.84
C LEU A 27 8.52 -5.33 6.54
N LYS A 28 7.97 -6.29 5.78
CA LYS A 28 7.40 -7.54 6.31
C LYS A 28 8.41 -8.39 7.09
N HIS A 29 9.71 -8.24 6.83
CA HIS A 29 10.75 -8.90 7.60
C HIS A 29 10.82 -8.42 9.06
N TYR A 30 10.54 -7.13 9.29
CA TYR A 30 10.69 -6.50 10.60
C TYR A 30 9.39 -6.47 11.39
N ASN A 31 8.25 -6.36 10.71
CA ASN A 31 6.96 -6.24 11.37
C ASN A 31 5.80 -6.65 10.44
N PRO A 32 4.71 -7.25 10.97
CA PRO A 32 3.48 -7.46 10.21
C PRO A 32 2.92 -6.12 9.70
N ILE A 33 3.05 -5.90 8.39
CA ILE A 33 2.54 -4.71 7.69
C ILE A 33 1.48 -5.12 6.66
N GLU A 34 0.41 -4.35 6.59
CA GLU A 34 -0.70 -4.52 5.66
C GLU A 34 -1.01 -3.18 4.98
N ILE A 35 -1.17 -3.19 3.65
CA ILE A 35 -1.61 -2.01 2.89
C ILE A 35 -3.08 -2.20 2.53
N VAL A 36 -3.93 -1.31 3.04
CA VAL A 36 -5.38 -1.34 2.84
C VAL A 36 -5.76 -0.27 1.83
N TYR A 37 -6.33 -0.69 0.70
CA TYR A 37 -6.80 0.20 -0.37
C TYR A 37 -8.29 0.50 -0.19
N LEU A 38 -8.59 1.73 0.18
CA LEU A 38 -9.94 2.28 0.22
C LEU A 38 -10.37 2.67 -1.21
N PRO A 39 -11.65 2.48 -1.56
CA PRO A 39 -12.18 2.91 -2.84
C PRO A 39 -12.08 4.43 -2.97
N GLU A 40 -11.82 4.92 -4.19
CA GLU A 40 -11.93 6.36 -4.47
C GLU A 40 -13.36 6.82 -4.23
N VAL A 41 -13.53 7.92 -3.49
CA VAL A 41 -14.84 8.56 -3.35
C VAL A 41 -15.16 9.20 -4.70
N LYS A 42 -15.98 8.51 -5.50
CA LYS A 42 -16.68 9.14 -6.61
C LYS A 42 -17.78 9.99 -5.96
N ASN A 43 -17.53 11.28 -5.76
CA ASN A 43 -18.50 12.40 -5.68
C ASN A 43 -18.07 13.48 -4.67
N ALA A 44 -17.78 14.67 -5.20
CA ALA A 44 -18.39 15.93 -4.79
C ALA A 44 -18.74 16.70 -6.07
#